data_AF-A0A8C2MA28-F1
#
_entry.id   AF-A0A8C2MA28-F1
#
_cell.length_a   1.000
_cell.length_b   1.000
_cell.length_c   1.000
_cell.angle_alpha   90.00
_cell.angle_beta   90.00
_cell.angle_gamma   90.00
#
_symmetry.space_group_name_H-M   'P 1'
#
loop_
_entity.id
_entity.type
_entity.pdbx_description
1 polymer ?
#
loop_
_entity_poly.entity_id
_entity_poly.type
_entity_poly.pdbx_seq_one_letter_code
_entity_poly.pdbx_strand_id
1 'polypeptide(L)'
;MHPTPARNMASALLLLHFPWPARPLRRCSELLQQLQRSWKGVASPQWAPALAVQGPSVLTELSHEASGNKEDSSFLDNIFWMAAPKNRRTIEVNLCRRRNSQKLIKIKNNIDICPECGHLKQKHVLCGYCYEKVRKETTKIRQQIWAQEGGPFKAPTVETVVLYTGEKPSEQDQGKRIVERNMKRPSWFTQN
;
A
#
# COMPACT_ATOMS: atom_id res chain seq x y z
N MET A 1 -41.80 61.32 34.74
CA MET A 1 -42.08 59.99 34.14
C MET A 1 -42.58 60.22 32.73
N HIS A 2 -41.70 60.11 31.74
CA HIS A 2 -42.09 60.24 30.33
C HIS A 2 -41.58 59.02 29.56
N PRO A 3 -42.44 58.40 28.73
CA PRO A 3 -42.16 57.14 28.07
C PRO A 3 -41.27 57.31 26.84
N THR A 4 -40.40 56.33 26.64
CA THR A 4 -39.62 56.14 25.42
C THR A 4 -40.52 55.69 24.26
N PRO A 5 -40.42 56.29 23.07
CA PRO A 5 -41.02 55.72 21.88
C PRO A 5 -40.11 54.66 21.25
N ALA A 6 -40.72 53.51 20.95
CA ALA A 6 -40.13 52.39 20.22
C ALA A 6 -39.65 52.82 18.84
N ARG A 7 -38.42 52.45 18.50
CA ARG A 7 -37.79 52.74 17.21
C ARG A 7 -37.64 51.43 16.43
N ASN A 8 -38.43 51.32 15.37
CA ASN A 8 -38.43 50.22 14.41
C ASN A 8 -37.03 49.95 13.87
N MET A 9 -36.50 48.74 14.10
CA MET A 9 -35.30 48.23 13.44
C MET A 9 -35.73 47.56 12.13
N ALA A 10 -35.44 48.21 11.00
CA ALA A 10 -35.55 47.61 9.68
C ALA A 10 -34.53 46.47 9.55
N SER A 11 -35.04 45.24 9.34
CA SER A 11 -34.22 44.05 9.11
C SER A 11 -33.73 44.05 7.67
N ALA A 12 -32.46 44.39 7.46
CA ALA A 12 -31.80 44.27 6.16
C ALA A 12 -31.52 42.78 5.85
N LEU A 13 -32.28 42.20 4.91
CA LEU A 13 -31.99 40.90 4.32
C LEU A 13 -30.75 41.00 3.41
N LEU A 14 -29.60 40.56 3.92
CA LEU A 14 -28.40 40.29 3.11
C LEU A 14 -28.58 38.95 2.39
N LEU A 15 -29.02 38.99 1.14
CA LEU A 15 -28.99 37.86 0.20
C LEU A 15 -27.54 37.60 -0.24
N LEU A 16 -26.83 36.72 0.47
CA LEU A 16 -25.54 36.19 0.04
C LEU A 16 -25.75 35.27 -1.18
N HIS A 17 -25.45 35.80 -2.36
CA HIS A 17 -25.29 35.01 -3.58
C HIS A 17 -23.96 34.28 -3.51
N PHE A 18 -23.99 32.96 -3.33
CA PHE A 18 -22.81 32.11 -3.49
C PHE A 18 -22.57 31.85 -5.00
N PRO A 19 -21.43 32.24 -5.58
CA PRO A 19 -21.11 31.88 -6.94
C PRO A 19 -20.68 30.41 -6.96
N TRP A 20 -21.53 29.57 -7.55
CA TRP A 20 -21.22 28.19 -7.86
C TRP A 20 -20.03 28.14 -8.83
N PRO A 21 -18.91 27.46 -8.53
CA PRO A 21 -17.81 27.36 -9.47
C PRO A 21 -18.18 26.40 -10.61
N ALA A 22 -18.56 26.99 -11.74
CA ALA A 22 -18.70 26.32 -13.01
C ALA A 22 -17.32 25.89 -13.55
N ARG A 23 -16.92 24.65 -13.24
CA ARG A 23 -15.99 23.77 -13.98
C ARG A 23 -14.50 24.19 -14.02
N PRO A 24 -13.56 23.23 -14.20
CA PRO A 24 -13.28 22.83 -15.58
C PRO A 24 -13.16 21.30 -15.73
N LEU A 25 -14.04 20.77 -16.58
CA LEU A 25 -13.95 19.46 -17.22
C LEU A 25 -12.81 19.38 -18.27
N ARG A 26 -11.85 20.34 -18.26
CA ARG A 26 -10.71 20.38 -19.19
C ARG A 26 -9.50 19.58 -18.75
N ARG A 27 -9.37 19.25 -17.45
CA ARG A 27 -8.21 18.48 -16.97
C ARG A 27 -8.33 16.97 -17.19
N CYS A 28 -9.56 16.47 -17.39
CA CYS A 28 -9.79 15.06 -17.71
C CYS A 28 -9.41 14.72 -19.16
N SER A 29 -9.58 15.65 -20.11
CA SER A 29 -9.26 15.38 -21.53
C SER A 29 -7.75 15.26 -21.79
N GLU A 30 -6.92 16.00 -21.05
CA GLU A 30 -5.46 15.90 -21.15
C GLU A 30 -4.93 14.60 -20.53
N LEU A 31 -5.52 14.15 -19.42
CA LEU A 31 -5.21 12.87 -18.80
C LEU A 31 -5.60 11.69 -19.70
N LEU A 32 -6.74 11.81 -20.40
CA LEU A 32 -7.19 10.82 -21.39
C LEU A 32 -6.26 10.78 -22.61
N GLN A 33 -5.80 11.94 -23.10
CA GLN A 33 -4.86 12.01 -24.22
C GLN A 33 -3.47 11.46 -23.87
N GLN A 34 -3.00 11.62 -22.63
CA GLN A 34 -1.75 10.99 -22.18
C GLN A 34 -1.88 9.47 -22.06
N LEU A 35 -3.01 8.95 -21.56
CA LEU A 35 -3.28 7.51 -21.55
C LEU A 35 -3.37 6.94 -22.98
N GLN A 36 -4.01 7.66 -23.91
CA GLN A 36 -4.08 7.25 -25.33
C GLN A 36 -2.70 7.24 -26.01
N ARG A 37 -1.78 8.16 -25.65
CA ARG A 37 -0.39 8.14 -26.16
C ARG A 37 0.44 7.02 -25.55
N SER A 38 0.24 6.68 -24.27
CA SER A 38 0.89 5.54 -23.62
C SER A 38 0.46 4.19 -24.23
N TRP A 39 -0.75 4.11 -24.77
CA TRP A 39 -1.25 2.92 -25.48
C TRP A 39 -0.78 2.78 -26.93
N LYS A 40 -0.06 3.77 -27.50
CA LYS A 40 0.54 3.68 -28.85
C LYS A 40 1.80 2.79 -28.92
N GLY A 41 2.14 2.08 -27.84
CA GLY A 41 3.26 1.12 -27.81
C GLY A 41 2.84 -0.35 -27.73
N VAL A 42 1.55 -0.67 -27.68
CA VAL A 42 1.06 -2.05 -27.66
C VAL A 42 0.03 -2.19 -28.77
N ALA A 43 0.39 -2.91 -29.83
CA ALA A 43 -0.52 -3.27 -30.90
C ALA A 43 -1.69 -4.07 -30.30
N SER A 44 -2.87 -3.44 -30.24
CA SER A 44 -4.13 -4.09 -29.86
C SER A 44 -5.13 -3.94 -31.02
N PRO A 45 -6.00 -4.95 -31.25
CA PRO A 45 -6.75 -5.10 -32.49
C PRO A 45 -7.81 -4.00 -32.66
N GLN A 46 -7.96 -3.52 -33.89
CA GLN A 46 -8.92 -2.49 -34.27
C GLN A 46 -10.36 -3.00 -34.08
N TRP A 47 -11.07 -2.46 -33.09
CA TRP A 47 -12.54 -2.58 -33.04
C TRP A 47 -13.13 -1.46 -33.92
N ALA A 48 -13.36 -1.79 -35.19
CA ALA A 48 -14.27 -1.03 -36.05
C ALA A 48 -15.68 -1.65 -35.96
N PRO A 49 -16.77 -0.88 -36.02
CA PRO A 49 -18.12 -1.43 -36.10
C PRO A 49 -18.30 -2.05 -37.49
N ALA A 50 -18.33 -3.38 -37.57
CA ALA A 50 -18.52 -4.10 -38.82
C ALA A 50 -20.01 -4.15 -39.20
N LEU A 51 -20.32 -3.63 -40.40
CA LEU A 51 -21.60 -3.80 -41.08
C LEU A 51 -21.78 -5.30 -41.41
N ALA A 52 -22.85 -5.93 -40.94
CA ALA A 52 -23.11 -7.34 -41.24
C ALA A 52 -23.69 -7.48 -42.66
N VAL A 53 -22.88 -7.98 -43.59
CA VAL A 53 -23.34 -8.52 -44.88
C VAL A 53 -23.56 -10.03 -44.70
N GLN A 54 -24.80 -10.47 -44.91
CA GLN A 54 -25.14 -11.90 -44.99
C GLN A 54 -24.56 -12.48 -46.29
N GLY A 55 -23.67 -13.47 -46.16
CA GLY A 55 -23.14 -14.28 -47.27
C GLY A 55 -23.10 -15.75 -46.86
N PRO A 56 -23.31 -16.71 -47.79
CA PRO A 56 -23.59 -18.09 -47.43
C PRO A 56 -22.34 -18.78 -46.88
N SER A 57 -22.58 -19.63 -45.88
CA SER A 57 -21.62 -20.46 -45.17
C SER A 57 -20.86 -21.42 -46.09
N VAL A 58 -19.54 -21.28 -46.15
CA VAL A 58 -18.63 -22.35 -46.57
C VAL A 58 -17.62 -22.54 -45.43
N LEU A 59 -17.85 -23.59 -44.65
CA LEU A 59 -16.94 -24.06 -43.62
C LEU A 59 -15.80 -24.80 -44.33
N THR A 60 -14.57 -24.30 -44.17
CA THR A 60 -13.35 -24.94 -44.67
C THR A 60 -13.21 -26.33 -44.05
N GLU A 61 -13.22 -27.36 -44.89
CA GLU A 61 -12.80 -28.72 -44.54
C GLU A 61 -11.35 -28.66 -44.03
N LEU A 62 -11.14 -29.03 -42.77
CA LEU A 62 -9.82 -29.35 -42.25
C LEU A 62 -9.57 -30.84 -42.46
N SER A 63 -8.50 -31.09 -43.19
CA SER A 63 -8.02 -32.39 -43.66
C SER A 63 -7.84 -33.39 -42.52
N HIS A 64 -8.43 -34.57 -42.74
CA HIS A 64 -8.23 -35.77 -41.96
C HIS A 64 -6.87 -36.38 -42.35
N GLU A 65 -5.92 -36.43 -41.44
CA GLU A 65 -4.78 -37.35 -41.53
C GLU A 65 -4.70 -38.17 -40.24
N ALA A 66 -4.71 -39.48 -40.43
CA ALA A 66 -4.91 -40.49 -39.41
C ALA A 66 -3.62 -40.79 -38.64
N SER A 67 -3.77 -41.12 -37.36
CA SER A 67 -3.08 -42.21 -36.64
C SER A 67 -2.69 -41.79 -35.22
N GLY A 68 -3.32 -42.45 -34.25
CA GLY A 68 -3.03 -42.32 -32.83
C GLY A 68 -4.30 -42.11 -32.02
N ASN A 69 -4.95 -43.20 -31.61
CA ASN A 69 -5.97 -43.19 -30.56
C ASN A 69 -5.39 -42.57 -29.28
N LYS A 70 -5.54 -41.26 -29.13
CA LYS A 70 -5.72 -40.60 -27.86
C LYS A 70 -6.92 -39.71 -28.07
N GLU A 71 -7.93 -40.02 -27.29
CA GLU A 71 -9.18 -39.28 -27.18
C GLU A 71 -8.77 -37.87 -26.75
N ASP A 72 -8.57 -36.98 -27.72
CA ASP A 72 -8.32 -35.58 -27.47
C ASP A 72 -9.62 -35.02 -26.88
N SER A 73 -9.79 -35.21 -25.57
CA SER A 73 -10.90 -34.69 -24.78
C SER A 73 -11.01 -33.22 -25.15
N SER A 74 -12.05 -32.88 -25.90
CA SER A 74 -12.06 -31.62 -26.62
C SER A 74 -11.99 -30.50 -25.58
N PHE A 75 -11.26 -29.42 -25.88
CA PHE A 75 -11.20 -28.26 -24.99
C PHE A 75 -12.60 -27.76 -24.57
N LEU A 76 -13.59 -28.00 -25.43
CA LEU A 76 -15.01 -27.73 -25.21
C LEU A 76 -15.66 -28.67 -24.20
N ASP A 77 -15.28 -29.95 -24.16
CA ASP A 77 -15.73 -30.90 -23.14
C ASP A 77 -15.33 -30.38 -21.76
N ASN A 78 -14.08 -29.95 -21.58
CA ASN A 78 -13.59 -29.46 -20.28
C ASN A 78 -14.30 -28.17 -19.80
N ILE A 79 -14.77 -27.32 -20.72
CA ILE A 79 -15.54 -26.10 -20.41
C ILE A 79 -17.00 -26.44 -20.03
N PHE A 80 -17.61 -27.44 -20.67
CA PHE A 80 -18.98 -27.85 -20.37
C PHE A 80 -19.12 -28.53 -18.99
N TRP A 81 -18.05 -29.15 -18.50
CA TRP A 81 -17.98 -29.74 -17.16
C TRP A 81 -17.64 -28.73 -16.05
N MET A 82 -17.42 -27.45 -16.37
CA MET A 82 -17.19 -26.41 -15.35
C MET A 82 -18.49 -26.09 -14.61
N ALA A 83 -18.50 -26.35 -13.30
CA ALA A 83 -19.64 -26.01 -12.45
C ALA A 83 -19.90 -24.50 -12.44
N ALA A 84 -20.99 -24.07 -13.08
CA ALA A 84 -21.46 -22.70 -13.03
C ALA A 84 -22.57 -22.53 -11.97
N PRO A 85 -22.60 -21.43 -11.20
CA PRO A 85 -23.71 -21.14 -10.31
C PRO A 85 -25.02 -21.07 -11.10
N LYS A 86 -25.96 -21.97 -10.79
CA LYS A 86 -27.23 -22.07 -11.53
C LYS A 86 -28.06 -20.79 -11.47
N ASN A 87 -28.01 -20.07 -10.34
CA ASN A 87 -28.78 -18.85 -10.11
C ASN A 87 -27.94 -17.77 -9.40
N ARG A 88 -28.27 -16.50 -9.67
CA ARG A 88 -27.73 -15.35 -8.94
C ARG A 88 -28.26 -15.37 -7.50
N ARG A 89 -27.37 -15.16 -6.52
CA ARG A 89 -27.78 -14.99 -5.11
C ARG A 89 -28.49 -13.66 -4.90
N THR A 90 -29.55 -13.67 -4.10
CA THR A 90 -30.28 -12.46 -3.71
C THR A 90 -29.42 -11.54 -2.81
N ILE A 91 -29.89 -10.32 -2.60
CA ILE A 91 -29.16 -9.33 -1.79
C ILE A 91 -29.17 -9.78 -0.32
N GLU A 92 -30.30 -10.28 0.19
CA GLU A 92 -30.47 -10.75 1.56
C GLU A 92 -29.51 -11.90 1.88
N VAL A 93 -29.42 -12.88 0.99
CA VAL A 93 -28.49 -14.02 1.12
C VAL A 93 -27.05 -13.53 1.17
N ASN A 94 -26.69 -12.57 0.32
CA ASN A 94 -25.34 -12.01 0.31
C ASN A 94 -25.04 -11.19 1.56
N LEU A 95 -26.02 -10.45 2.09
CA LEU A 95 -25.87 -9.66 3.31
C LEU A 95 -25.68 -10.58 4.52
N CYS A 96 -26.54 -11.59 4.71
CA CYS A 96 -26.38 -12.57 5.79
C CYS A 96 -25.02 -13.28 5.70
N ARG A 97 -24.62 -13.67 4.48
CA ARG A 97 -23.31 -14.30 4.26
C ARG A 97 -22.13 -13.37 4.55
N ARG A 98 -22.25 -12.06 4.30
CA ARG A 98 -21.14 -11.08 4.49
C ARG A 98 -21.09 -10.49 5.90
N ARG A 99 -22.24 -10.23 6.53
CA ARG A 99 -22.38 -9.58 7.84
C ARG A 99 -22.47 -10.56 9.02
N ASN A 100 -22.32 -11.85 8.77
CA ASN A 100 -22.16 -12.84 9.84
C ASN A 100 -20.99 -12.45 10.75
N SER A 101 -21.19 -12.51 12.07
CA SER A 101 -20.20 -12.16 13.10
C SER A 101 -18.86 -12.89 12.93
N GLN A 102 -18.86 -14.11 12.39
CA GLN A 102 -17.64 -14.85 12.09
C GLN A 102 -16.74 -14.16 11.05
N LYS A 103 -17.33 -13.34 10.16
CA LYS A 103 -16.62 -12.60 9.12
C LYS A 103 -16.33 -11.15 9.49
N LEU A 104 -16.91 -10.66 10.58
CA LEU A 104 -16.63 -9.34 11.09
C LEU A 104 -15.26 -9.34 11.77
N ILE A 105 -14.59 -8.19 11.70
CA ILE A 105 -13.30 -8.00 12.36
C ILE A 105 -13.56 -7.98 13.88
N LYS A 106 -12.89 -8.89 14.60
CA LYS A 106 -12.99 -8.96 16.05
C LYS A 106 -12.26 -7.77 16.69
N ILE A 107 -12.86 -7.23 17.74
CA ILE A 107 -12.27 -6.17 18.56
C ILE A 107 -11.04 -6.74 19.29
N LYS A 108 -9.95 -5.96 19.33
CA LYS A 108 -8.70 -6.32 19.99
C LYS A 108 -8.55 -5.51 21.27
N ASN A 109 -8.49 -6.20 22.41
CA ASN A 109 -8.40 -5.58 23.76
C ASN A 109 -6.97 -5.64 24.34
N ASN A 110 -5.97 -5.92 23.51
CA ASN A 110 -4.59 -6.14 23.91
C ASN A 110 -3.67 -4.96 23.57
N ILE A 111 -4.23 -3.76 23.52
CA ILE A 111 -3.54 -2.51 23.21
C ILE A 111 -3.30 -1.76 24.53
N ASP A 112 -2.02 -1.54 24.85
CA ASP A 112 -1.56 -0.84 26.04
C ASP A 112 -0.69 0.36 25.66
N ILE A 113 -0.37 1.22 26.64
CA ILE A 113 0.51 2.37 26.45
C ILE A 113 1.96 1.95 26.70
N CYS A 114 2.90 2.42 25.86
CA CYS A 114 4.32 2.20 26.06
C CYS A 114 4.86 3.05 27.23
N PRO A 115 5.59 2.47 28.20
CA PRO A 115 6.11 3.22 29.34
C PRO A 115 7.18 4.25 28.95
N GLU A 116 7.94 4.00 27.88
CA GLU A 116 9.05 4.87 27.46
C GLU A 116 8.59 6.12 26.69
N CYS A 117 7.65 5.95 25.76
CA CYS A 117 7.29 6.99 24.80
C CYS A 117 5.80 7.36 24.78
N GLY A 118 4.97 6.68 25.58
CA GLY A 118 3.52 6.93 25.63
C GLY A 118 2.72 6.51 24.40
N HIS A 119 3.35 5.93 23.36
CA HIS A 119 2.62 5.45 22.18
C HIS A 119 1.89 4.14 22.47
N LEU A 120 0.76 3.92 21.77
CA LEU A 120 0.04 2.66 21.84
C LEU A 120 0.88 1.51 21.27
N LYS A 121 0.97 0.41 22.02
CA LYS A 121 1.63 -0.84 21.64
C LYS A 121 0.74 -2.03 21.98
N GLN A 122 1.06 -3.19 21.42
CA GLN A 122 0.40 -4.44 21.80
C GLN A 122 1.16 -5.11 22.97
N LYS A 123 0.46 -5.77 23.90
CA LYS A 123 1.05 -6.38 25.12
C LYS A 123 2.31 -7.24 24.89
N HIS A 124 2.29 -8.09 23.88
CA HIS A 124 3.37 -9.03 23.57
C HIS A 124 4.20 -8.62 22.35
N VAL A 125 4.20 -7.33 22.01
CA VAL A 125 4.95 -6.78 20.87
C VAL A 125 5.75 -5.57 21.35
N LEU A 126 6.98 -5.44 20.85
CA LEU A 126 7.79 -4.25 21.10
C LEU A 126 7.08 -3.00 20.58
N CYS A 127 7.33 -1.86 21.22
CA CYS A 127 6.76 -0.59 20.74
C CYS A 127 7.34 -0.26 19.36
N GLY A 128 6.48 -0.05 18.36
CA GLY A 128 6.89 0.27 17.00
C GLY A 128 7.75 1.53 16.91
N TYR A 129 7.39 2.58 17.68
CA TYR A 129 8.13 3.84 17.69
C TYR A 129 9.53 3.70 18.30
N CYS A 130 9.63 3.10 19.49
CA CYS A 130 10.93 2.86 20.13
C CYS A 130 11.81 1.96 19.28
N TYR A 131 11.24 0.90 18.70
CA TYR A 131 11.97 0.00 17.81
C TYR A 131 12.46 0.71 16.55
N GLU A 132 11.66 1.60 15.96
CA GLU A 132 12.07 2.37 14.79
C GLU A 132 13.26 3.29 15.10
N LYS A 133 13.29 3.91 16.29
CA LYS A 133 14.44 4.70 16.76
C LYS A 133 15.72 3.86 16.84
N VAL A 134 15.64 2.68 17.47
CA VAL A 134 16.77 1.74 17.58
C VAL A 134 17.20 1.24 16.20
N ARG A 135 16.24 0.95 15.31
CA ARG A 135 16.51 0.51 13.93
C ARG A 135 17.24 1.57 13.12
N LYS A 136 16.82 2.83 13.20
CA LYS A 136 17.50 3.96 12.54
C LYS A 136 18.94 4.10 13.03
N GLU A 137 19.14 3.97 14.34
CA GLU A 137 20.47 4.06 14.92
C GLU A 137 21.34 2.87 14.49
N THR A 138 20.89 1.63 14.66
CA THR A 138 21.65 0.44 14.23
C THR A 138 21.96 0.42 12.74
N THR A 139 21.06 0.94 11.89
CA THR A 139 21.29 1.05 10.44
C THR A 139 22.48 1.95 10.12
N LYS A 140 22.59 3.09 10.80
CA LYS A 140 23.74 3.99 10.65
C LYS A 140 25.05 3.35 11.14
N ILE A 141 25.01 2.48 12.17
CA ILE A 141 26.22 1.79 12.69
C ILE A 141 26.68 0.80 11.62
N ARG A 142 25.74 0.05 11.04
CA ARG A 142 26.01 -0.88 9.95
C ARG A 142 26.59 -0.19 8.73
N GLN A 143 26.10 1.00 8.38
CA GLN A 143 26.66 1.81 7.28
C GLN A 143 28.13 2.19 7.54
N GLN A 144 28.48 2.53 8.78
CA GLN A 144 29.86 2.85 9.13
C GLN A 144 30.76 1.63 9.16
N ILE A 145 30.27 0.50 9.68
CA ILE A 145 30.97 -0.79 9.61
C ILE A 145 31.26 -1.14 8.15
N TRP A 146 30.26 -1.02 7.28
CA TRP A 146 30.42 -1.28 5.86
C TRP A 146 31.46 -0.37 5.20
N ALA A 147 31.48 0.92 5.57
CA ALA A 147 32.47 1.86 5.07
C ALA A 147 33.90 1.52 5.56
N GLN A 148 34.05 1.04 6.80
CA GLN A 148 35.34 0.59 7.34
C GLN A 148 35.83 -0.71 6.69
N GLU A 149 34.94 -1.67 6.46
CA GLU A 149 35.29 -2.96 5.84
C GLU A 149 35.62 -2.81 4.34
N GLY A 150 34.95 -1.88 3.65
CA GLY A 150 35.23 -1.54 2.26
C GLY A 150 34.91 -2.67 1.27
N GLY A 151 34.02 -3.59 1.62
CA GLY A 151 33.54 -4.62 0.70
C GLY A 151 32.93 -5.85 1.39
N PRO A 152 32.32 -6.76 0.61
CA PRO A 152 31.79 -8.01 1.13
C PRO A 152 32.92 -8.96 1.60
N PHE A 153 32.59 -9.86 2.54
CA PHE A 153 33.48 -10.93 3.06
C PHE A 153 34.72 -10.47 3.86
N LYS A 154 34.69 -9.28 4.45
CA LYS A 154 35.77 -8.75 5.30
C LYS A 154 35.38 -8.63 6.78
N ALA A 155 34.71 -9.66 7.29
CA ALA A 155 34.34 -9.70 8.70
C ALA A 155 35.60 -9.83 9.58
N PRO A 156 35.81 -8.94 10.56
CA PRO A 156 36.95 -9.04 11.46
C PRO A 156 36.77 -10.17 12.47
N THR A 157 37.89 -10.69 12.97
CA THR A 157 37.91 -11.67 14.09
C THR A 157 37.73 -11.00 15.46
N VAL A 158 37.92 -9.67 15.54
CA VAL A 158 37.85 -8.90 16.78
C VAL A 158 36.43 -8.39 17.07
N GLU A 159 36.14 -8.19 18.36
CA GLU A 159 34.88 -7.58 18.82
C GLU A 159 34.75 -6.13 18.37
N THR A 160 33.53 -5.59 18.46
CA THR A 160 33.19 -4.26 17.99
C THR A 160 32.64 -3.39 19.09
N VAL A 161 33.14 -2.18 19.21
CA VAL A 161 32.70 -1.17 20.19
C VAL A 161 32.23 0.06 19.45
N VAL A 162 31.08 0.62 19.86
CA VAL A 162 30.54 1.84 19.29
C VAL A 162 30.87 3.00 20.23
N LEU A 163 31.56 4.02 19.71
CA LEU A 163 31.91 5.23 20.46
C LEU A 163 31.17 6.43 19.88
N TYR A 164 30.64 7.29 20.75
CA TYR A 164 29.99 8.55 20.35
C TYR A 164 30.93 9.75 20.54
N THR A 165 30.50 10.93 20.09
CA THR A 165 31.32 12.16 20.16
C THR A 165 31.72 12.49 21.60
N GLY A 166 33.03 12.57 21.86
CA GLY A 166 33.59 12.95 23.15
C GLY A 166 33.83 11.78 24.11
N GLU A 167 33.52 10.55 23.71
CA GLU A 167 33.83 9.34 24.48
C GLU A 167 35.25 8.85 24.16
N LYS A 168 35.98 8.41 25.19
CA LYS A 168 37.28 7.76 25.03
C LYS A 168 37.11 6.24 25.17
N PRO A 169 37.91 5.43 24.45
CA PRO A 169 37.90 3.97 24.62
C PRO A 169 38.19 3.59 26.07
N SER A 170 37.46 2.61 26.61
CA SER A 170 37.74 2.07 27.95
C SER A 170 39.01 1.21 27.92
N GLU A 171 39.61 0.97 29.09
CA GLU A 171 40.75 0.06 29.21
C GLU A 171 40.41 -1.36 28.74
N GLN A 172 39.15 -1.78 28.91
CA GLN A 172 38.64 -3.07 28.44
C GLN A 172 38.40 -3.13 26.93
N ASP A 173 38.35 -1.99 26.25
CA ASP A 173 38.09 -1.89 24.82
C ASP A 173 39.38 -1.92 23.99
N GLN A 174 40.54 -2.05 24.65
CA GLN A 174 41.82 -2.15 23.99
C GLN A 174 41.86 -3.38 23.07
N GLY A 175 42.18 -3.17 21.80
CA GLY A 175 42.23 -4.24 20.78
C GLY A 175 40.90 -4.58 20.10
N LYS A 176 39.80 -3.91 20.45
CA LYS A 176 38.51 -4.07 19.77
C LYS A 176 38.39 -3.10 18.58
N ARG A 177 37.55 -3.45 17.59
CA ARG A 177 37.23 -2.57 16.45
C ARG A 177 36.33 -1.43 16.90
N ILE A 178 36.81 -0.20 16.76
CA ILE A 178 36.08 1.00 17.14
C ILE A 178 35.25 1.52 15.95
N VAL A 179 33.95 1.68 16.17
CA VAL A 179 33.01 2.31 15.23
C VAL A 179 32.58 3.66 15.81
N GLU A 180 33.11 4.73 15.24
CA GLU A 180 32.86 6.09 15.72
C GLU A 180 31.54 6.66 15.20
N ARG A 181 30.83 7.40 16.04
CA ARG A 181 29.57 8.07 15.70
C ARG A 181 29.61 9.57 15.96
N ASN A 182 29.35 10.34 14.90
CA ASN A 182 29.29 11.81 14.91
C ASN A 182 28.01 12.38 15.55
N MET A 183 27.48 11.74 16.58
CA MET A 183 26.34 12.21 17.37
C MET A 183 26.64 12.06 18.86
N LYS A 184 25.89 12.76 19.69
CA LYS A 184 25.89 12.51 21.14
C LYS A 184 25.23 11.17 21.43
N ARG A 185 25.72 10.46 22.45
CA ARG A 185 25.16 9.17 22.87
C ARG A 185 23.68 9.33 23.27
N PRO A 186 22.78 8.50 22.72
CA PRO A 186 21.39 8.49 23.15
C PRO A 186 21.25 7.99 24.60
N SER A 187 20.33 8.58 25.37
CA SER A 187 20.10 8.22 26.78
C SER A 187 19.74 6.75 27.03
N TRP A 188 19.08 6.10 26.07
CA TRP A 188 18.67 4.70 26.15
C TRP A 188 19.77 3.71 25.75
N PHE A 189 20.90 4.19 25.22
CA PHE A 189 22.00 3.34 24.79
C PHE A 189 23.19 3.47 25.76
N THR A 190 23.16 2.66 26.81
CA THR A 190 24.16 2.66 27.88
C THR A 190 25.51 2.15 27.39
N GLN A 191 26.59 2.64 28.01
CA GLN A 191 27.93 2.09 27.82
C GLN A 191 28.07 0.89 28.74
N ASN A 192 28.36 -0.27 28.16
CA ASN A 192 28.51 -1.54 28.86
C ASN A 192 29.95 -2.00 28.76
#